data_AF-A0A934S1K2-F1
#
_entry.id   AF-A0A934S1K2-F1
#
_cell.length_a   1.000
_cell.length_b   1.000
_cell.length_c   1.000
_cell.angle_alpha   90.00
_cell.angle_beta   90.00
_cell.angle_gamma   90.00
#
_symmetry.space_group_name_H-M   'P 1'
#
loop_
_entity.id
_entity.type
_entity.pdbx_description
1 polymer ?
#
loop_
_entity_poly.entity_id
_entity_poly.type
_entity_poly.pdbx_seq_one_letter_code
_entity_poly.pdbx_strand_id
1 'polypeptide(L)'
;MKPNLLIVQPHSVEADSIIEQISEILSKTHYVYLLRPLNEFRDDSPAGVRFLRYASERLPGFGHVENVVVINDAEVAMTAKQQYPLAQHTLWNPETDNGFPPALIPYLSDTIVQGHFGEEAEETLARAI
;
A
#
# COMPACT_ATOMS: atom_id res chain seq x y z
N MET A 1 -6.24 1.69 17.35
CA MET A 1 -6.29 0.45 16.54
C MET A 1 -5.70 0.78 15.18
N LYS A 2 -4.86 -0.08 14.59
CA LYS A 2 -4.29 0.20 13.27
C LYS A 2 -5.38 0.00 12.18
N PRO A 3 -5.57 0.95 11.25
CA PRO A 3 -6.51 0.76 10.13
C PRO A 3 -6.00 -0.32 9.16
N ASN A 4 -6.92 -1.02 8.50
CA ASN A 4 -6.58 -1.99 7.46
C ASN A 4 -6.30 -1.26 6.13
N LEU A 5 -5.14 -1.56 5.56
CA LEU A 5 -4.72 -1.07 4.26
C LEU A 5 -4.60 -2.24 3.29
N LEU A 6 -5.34 -2.13 2.19
CA LEU A 6 -5.25 -3.05 1.06
C LEU A 6 -4.43 -2.40 -0.05
N ILE A 7 -3.31 -3.01 -0.42
CA ILE A 7 -2.52 -2.63 -1.60
C ILE A 7 -2.74 -3.71 -2.66
N VAL A 8 -3.22 -3.31 -3.84
CA VAL A 8 -3.52 -4.21 -4.95
C VAL A 8 -2.58 -3.93 -6.10
N GLN A 9 -1.67 -4.86 -6.33
CA GLN A 9 -0.74 -4.86 -7.44
C GLN A 9 -1.15 -5.96 -8.44
N PRO A 10 -1.97 -5.68 -9.46
CA PRO A 10 -2.49 -6.72 -10.35
C PRO A 10 -1.43 -7.33 -11.27
N HIS A 11 -0.38 -6.58 -11.58
CA HIS A 11 0.71 -6.97 -12.48
C HIS A 11 2.08 -6.67 -11.86
N SER A 12 3.11 -7.43 -12.24
CA SER A 12 4.49 -7.08 -11.86
C SER A 12 4.87 -5.76 -12.52
N VAL A 13 5.54 -4.88 -11.77
CA VAL A 13 6.01 -3.57 -12.25
C VAL A 13 7.49 -3.43 -11.92
N GLU A 14 8.19 -2.48 -12.56
CA GLU A 14 9.62 -2.28 -12.29
C GLU A 14 9.87 -1.84 -10.84
N ALA A 15 8.89 -1.16 -10.24
CA ALA A 15 8.92 -0.65 -8.88
C ALA A 15 8.51 -1.67 -7.79
N ASP A 16 8.54 -2.98 -8.06
CA ASP A 16 8.14 -4.04 -7.11
C ASP A 16 8.84 -3.91 -5.74
N SER A 17 10.14 -3.60 -5.73
CA SER A 17 10.92 -3.42 -4.51
C SER A 17 10.49 -2.20 -3.69
N ILE A 18 10.10 -1.12 -4.37
CA ILE A 18 9.60 0.10 -3.75
C ILE A 18 8.23 -0.14 -3.10
N ILE A 19 7.35 -0.86 -3.79
CA ILE A 19 6.03 -1.24 -3.26
C ILE A 19 6.18 -2.06 -1.97
N GLU A 20 7.12 -3.01 -1.94
CA GLU A 20 7.41 -3.80 -0.73
C GLU A 20 7.95 -2.91 0.40
N GLN A 21 8.96 -2.09 0.14
CA GLN A 21 9.53 -1.18 1.15
C GLN A 21 8.47 -0.25 1.75
N ILE A 22 7.62 0.34 0.89
CA ILE A 22 6.52 1.20 1.34
C ILE A 22 5.51 0.40 2.16
N SER A 23 5.18 -0.84 1.77
CA SER A 23 4.30 -1.71 2.53
C SER A 23 4.84 -1.98 3.94
N GLU A 24 6.15 -2.20 4.07
CA GLU A 24 6.81 -2.42 5.37
C GLU A 24 6.90 -1.14 6.22
N ILE A 25 7.08 0.02 5.59
CA ILE A 25 7.01 1.29 6.31
C ILE A 25 5.58 1.50 6.84
N LEU A 26 4.58 1.24 6.01
CA LEU A 26 3.17 1.43 6.34
C LEU A 26 2.65 0.42 7.37
N SER A 27 3.23 -0.78 7.47
CA SER A 27 2.85 -1.76 8.50
C SER A 27 3.12 -1.28 9.93
N LYS A 28 3.97 -0.25 10.10
CA LYS A 28 4.16 0.43 11.39
C LYS A 28 2.87 1.11 11.87
N THR A 29 2.04 1.61 10.95
CA THR A 29 0.82 2.37 11.26
C THR A 29 -0.47 1.65 10.84
N HIS A 30 -0.41 0.71 9.89
CA HIS A 30 -1.55 -0.01 9.30
C HIS A 30 -1.40 -1.54 9.47
N TYR A 31 -2.51 -2.26 9.33
CA TYR A 31 -2.47 -3.69 8.97
C TYR A 31 -2.45 -3.79 7.44
N VAL A 32 -1.31 -4.15 6.86
CA VAL A 32 -1.10 -4.10 5.41
C VAL A 32 -1.31 -5.46 4.78
N TYR A 33 -2.19 -5.50 3.77
CA TYR A 33 -2.42 -6.64 2.90
C TYR A 33 -1.93 -6.28 1.50
N LEU A 34 -0.87 -6.93 1.02
CA LEU A 34 -0.35 -6.71 -0.32
C LEU A 34 -0.77 -7.87 -1.25
N LEU A 35 -1.69 -7.57 -2.16
CA LEU A 35 -2.13 -8.49 -3.20
C LEU A 35 -1.24 -8.31 -4.41
N ARG A 36 -0.65 -9.41 -4.89
CA ARG A 36 0.17 -9.37 -6.09
C ARG A 36 0.14 -10.67 -6.88
N PRO A 37 0.56 -10.68 -8.17
CA PRO A 37 0.71 -11.92 -8.92
C PRO A 37 1.82 -12.77 -8.30
N LEU A 38 1.44 -13.66 -7.39
CA LEU A 38 2.33 -14.62 -6.76
C LEU A 38 2.26 -15.95 -7.52
N ASN A 39 3.43 -16.46 -7.93
CA ASN A 39 3.55 -17.79 -8.53
C ASN A 39 3.49 -18.91 -7.47
N GLU A 40 3.89 -18.59 -6.24
CA GLU A 40 3.94 -19.52 -5.11
C GLU A 40 3.46 -18.82 -3.83
N PHE A 41 3.15 -19.60 -2.79
CA PHE A 41 2.83 -19.07 -1.48
C PHE A 41 4.03 -18.32 -0.90
N ARG A 42 3.78 -17.19 -0.22
CA ARG A 42 4.80 -16.36 0.43
C ARG A 42 4.38 -16.10 1.86
N ASP A 43 5.31 -16.29 2.79
CA ASP A 43 5.12 -15.96 4.21
C ASP A 43 4.97 -14.45 4.41
N ASP A 44 4.28 -14.08 5.48
CA ASP A 44 4.13 -12.68 5.90
C ASP A 44 5.52 -12.06 6.18
N SER A 45 5.68 -10.78 5.85
CA SER A 45 6.92 -10.05 6.17
C SER A 45 7.09 -10.00 7.71
N PRO A 46 8.32 -10.10 8.24
CA PRO A 46 8.60 -9.83 9.64
C PRO A 46 8.12 -8.44 10.11
N ALA A 47 7.98 -7.49 9.18
CA ALA A 47 7.42 -6.17 9.45
C ALA A 47 5.89 -6.17 9.64
N GLY A 48 5.20 -7.29 9.38
CA GLY A 48 3.75 -7.43 9.51
C GLY A 48 2.95 -7.16 8.23
N VAL A 49 3.58 -7.25 7.05
CA VAL A 49 2.89 -7.19 5.75
C VAL A 49 2.39 -8.59 5.40
N ARG A 50 1.10 -8.73 5.14
CA ARG A 50 0.50 -9.98 4.69
C ARG A 50 0.48 -10.06 3.17
N PHE A 51 1.20 -11.02 2.60
CA PHE A 51 1.20 -11.23 1.16
C PHE A 51 0.04 -12.13 0.75
N LEU A 52 -0.70 -11.70 -0.26
CA LEU A 52 -1.83 -12.46 -0.81
C LEU A 52 -1.70 -12.55 -2.32
N ARG A 53 -2.20 -13.67 -2.87
CA ARG A 53 -2.27 -13.84 -4.31
C ARG A 53 -3.38 -12.97 -4.87
N TYR A 54 -3.05 -12.15 -5.86
CA TYR A 54 -4.04 -11.44 -6.66
C TYR A 54 -4.79 -12.42 -7.57
N ALA A 55 -6.12 -12.30 -7.60
CA ALA A 55 -7.00 -13.02 -8.50
C ALA A 55 -7.89 -12.01 -9.22
N SER A 56 -7.83 -11.98 -10.56
CA SER A 56 -8.49 -10.98 -11.41
C SER A 56 -10.02 -10.99 -11.29
N GLU A 57 -10.61 -12.13 -10.93
CA GLU A 57 -12.07 -12.27 -10.85
C GLU A 57 -12.67 -11.66 -9.58
N ARG A 58 -11.89 -11.54 -8.48
CA ARG A 58 -12.40 -11.05 -7.20
C ARG A 58 -11.28 -10.64 -6.25
N LEU A 59 -11.42 -9.48 -5.61
CA LEU A 59 -10.58 -9.11 -4.47
C LEU A 59 -11.02 -9.94 -3.24
N PRO A 60 -10.11 -10.28 -2.29
CA PRO A 60 -10.47 -10.97 -1.05
C PRO A 60 -11.62 -10.25 -0.35
N GLY A 61 -12.50 -10.93 0.37
CA GLY A 61 -13.58 -10.28 1.11
C GLY A 61 -13.11 -9.87 2.52
N PHE A 62 -12.43 -8.74 2.66
CA PHE A 62 -12.11 -8.21 3.98
C PHE A 62 -13.36 -7.58 4.62
N GLY A 63 -13.56 -7.79 5.93
CA GLY A 63 -14.74 -7.27 6.63
C GLY A 63 -14.78 -5.74 6.70
N HIS A 64 -13.67 -5.12 7.12
CA HIS A 64 -13.52 -3.67 7.16
C HIS A 64 -12.17 -3.29 6.55
N VAL A 65 -12.19 -2.40 5.56
CA VAL A 65 -11.00 -1.83 4.92
C VAL A 65 -11.17 -0.32 4.90
N GLU A 66 -10.20 0.38 5.47
CA GLU A 66 -10.22 1.82 5.57
C GLU A 66 -9.56 2.47 4.35
N ASN A 67 -8.51 1.84 3.82
CA ASN A 67 -7.75 2.36 2.68
C ASN A 67 -7.48 1.28 1.64
N VAL A 68 -7.67 1.62 0.36
CA VAL A 68 -7.29 0.79 -0.78
C VAL A 68 -6.38 1.58 -1.71
N VAL A 69 -5.20 1.04 -1.98
CA VAL A 69 -4.25 1.54 -2.98
C VAL A 69 -4.18 0.54 -4.11
N VAL A 70 -4.45 0.98 -5.34
CA VAL A 70 -4.34 0.14 -6.54
C VAL A 70 -3.17 0.64 -7.38
N ILE A 71 -2.32 -0.28 -7.81
CA ILE A 71 -1.11 0.01 -8.60
C ILE A 71 -1.45 -0.10 -10.08
N ASN A 72 -1.31 1.00 -10.82
CA ASN A 72 -1.29 1.03 -12.29
C ASN A 72 -2.45 0.34 -13.03
N ASP A 73 -3.63 0.24 -12.42
CA ASP A 73 -4.78 -0.42 -13.04
C ASP A 73 -6.12 0.26 -12.67
N ALA A 74 -6.70 0.96 -13.65
CA ALA A 74 -7.95 1.67 -13.47
C ALA A 74 -9.17 0.74 -13.38
N GLU A 75 -9.16 -0.42 -14.04
CA GLU A 75 -10.27 -1.38 -14.00
C GLU A 75 -10.34 -2.06 -12.63
N VAL A 76 -9.19 -2.43 -12.09
CA VAL A 76 -9.08 -2.96 -10.73
C VAL A 76 -9.43 -1.90 -9.70
N ALA A 77 -9.07 -0.63 -9.93
CA ALA A 77 -9.50 0.48 -9.07
C ALA A 77 -11.03 0.66 -9.08
N MET A 78 -11.69 0.50 -10.22
CA MET A 78 -13.17 0.51 -10.28
C MET A 78 -13.77 -0.67 -9.52
N THR A 79 -13.21 -1.87 -9.68
CA THR A 79 -13.65 -3.08 -8.95
C THR A 79 -13.49 -2.89 -7.44
N ALA A 80 -12.35 -2.36 -7.00
CA ALA A 80 -12.09 -2.04 -5.61
C ALA A 80 -13.11 -1.05 -5.03
N LYS A 81 -13.47 0.01 -5.76
CA LYS A 81 -14.49 0.97 -5.35
C LYS A 81 -15.87 0.34 -5.17
N GLN A 82 -16.23 -0.60 -6.04
CA GLN A 82 -17.51 -1.32 -5.92
C GLN A 82 -17.52 -2.27 -4.72
N GLN A 83 -16.41 -2.98 -4.47
CA GLN A 83 -16.31 -3.95 -3.39
C GLN A 83 -16.12 -3.31 -2.01
N TYR A 84 -15.43 -2.16 -1.94
CA TYR A 84 -15.10 -1.43 -0.72
C TYR A 84 -15.57 0.02 -0.78
N PRO A 85 -16.89 0.28 -0.87
CA PRO A 85 -17.41 1.62 -1.12
C PRO A 85 -17.15 2.63 0.01
N LEU A 86 -16.84 2.15 1.22
CA LEU A 86 -16.55 2.99 2.39
C LEU A 86 -15.05 3.28 2.59
N ALA A 87 -14.17 2.60 1.85
CA ALA A 87 -12.73 2.83 1.94
C ALA A 87 -12.34 4.10 1.18
N GLN A 88 -11.23 4.73 1.58
CA GLN A 88 -10.56 5.72 0.73
C GLN A 88 -9.77 4.99 -0.37
N HIS A 89 -9.92 5.44 -1.61
CA HIS A 89 -9.33 4.79 -2.78
C HIS A 89 -8.28 5.67 -3.43
N THR A 90 -7.09 5.11 -3.67
CA THR A 90 -6.02 5.76 -4.43
C THR A 90 -5.60 4.85 -5.57
N LEU A 91 -5.61 5.38 -6.79
CA LEU A 91 -4.85 4.82 -7.91
C LEU A 91 -3.47 5.46 -7.84
N TRP A 92 -2.42 4.67 -7.64
CA TRP A 92 -1.06 5.14 -7.48
C TRP A 92 -0.16 4.52 -8.54
N ASN A 93 0.66 5.35 -9.16
CA ASN A 93 1.69 4.93 -10.09
C ASN A 93 3.08 5.15 -9.51
N PRO A 94 3.75 4.12 -8.96
CA PRO A 94 5.07 4.28 -8.35
C PRO A 94 6.16 4.74 -9.32
N GLU A 95 5.93 4.67 -10.65
CA GLU A 95 6.89 5.07 -11.67
C GLU A 95 6.79 6.57 -12.01
N THR A 96 5.64 7.19 -11.75
CA THR A 96 5.40 8.62 -12.07
C THR A 96 5.03 9.47 -10.86
N ASP A 97 4.42 8.86 -9.86
CA ASP A 97 4.00 9.50 -8.62
C ASP A 97 5.14 9.36 -7.62
N ASN A 98 5.97 10.41 -7.53
CA ASN A 98 7.07 10.44 -6.55
C ASN A 98 6.52 10.29 -5.11
N GLY A 99 7.11 9.38 -4.33
CA GLY A 99 6.86 9.26 -2.89
C GLY A 99 5.76 8.25 -2.50
N PHE A 100 5.01 8.57 -1.45
CA PHE A 100 3.96 7.70 -0.88
C PHE A 100 2.60 7.95 -1.55
N PRO A 101 1.72 6.93 -1.61
CA PRO A 101 0.36 7.11 -2.11
C PRO A 101 -0.40 8.19 -1.29
N PRO A 102 -0.98 9.23 -1.94
CA PRO A 102 -1.48 10.44 -1.27
C PRO A 102 -2.53 10.21 -0.15
N ALA A 103 -3.39 9.20 -0.26
CA ALA A 103 -4.40 8.94 0.78
C ALA A 103 -3.81 8.52 2.13
N LEU A 104 -2.52 8.17 2.19
CA LEU A 104 -1.88 7.69 3.42
C LEU A 104 -1.12 8.80 4.16
N ILE A 105 -1.00 9.99 3.56
CA ILE A 105 -0.29 11.15 4.13
C ILE A 105 -0.86 11.58 5.49
N PRO A 106 -2.19 11.66 5.73
CA PRO A 106 -2.71 12.07 7.04
C PRO A 106 -2.20 11.21 8.20
N TYR A 107 -2.05 9.90 7.96
CA TYR A 107 -1.58 8.93 8.94
C TYR A 107 -0.05 8.91 9.11
N LEU A 108 0.67 9.41 8.10
CA LEU A 108 2.12 9.61 8.16
C LEU A 108 2.48 10.90 8.90
N SER A 109 1.71 11.99 8.73
CA SER A 109 1.95 13.25 9.44
C SER A 109 1.88 13.11 10.97
N ASP A 110 0.94 12.32 11.52
CA ASP A 110 0.89 12.06 12.96
C ASP A 110 2.09 11.24 13.48
N THR A 111 2.72 10.45 12.59
CA THR A 111 3.89 9.62 12.92
C THR A 111 5.21 10.39 12.74
N ILE A 112 5.28 11.27 11.73
CA ILE A 112 6.45 12.11 11.44
C ILE A 112 6.60 13.23 12.48
N VAL A 113 5.50 13.70 13.08
CA VAL A 113 5.56 14.76 14.12
C VAL A 113 6.12 14.26 15.46
N GLN A 114 6.28 12.95 15.69
CA GLN A 114 6.81 12.40 16.95
C GLN A 114 8.02 11.45 16.82
N GLY A 115 8.49 11.13 15.62
CA GLY A 115 9.61 10.22 15.43
C GLY A 115 10.76 10.90 14.69
N HIS A 116 11.85 11.21 15.40
CA HIS A 116 13.17 11.43 14.81
C HIS A 116 13.44 10.31 13.79
N PHE A 117 13.30 10.63 12.50
CA PHE A 117 13.88 9.80 11.46
C PHE A 117 15.37 10.15 11.47
N GLY A 118 16.22 9.14 11.65
CA GLY A 118 17.66 9.34 11.47
C GLY A 118 17.91 9.98 10.10
N GLU A 119 18.96 10.81 10.00
CA GLU A 119 19.24 11.76 8.91
C GLU A 119 19.00 11.20 7.49
N GLU A 120 19.22 9.90 7.26
CA GLU A 120 19.01 9.25 5.94
C GLU A 120 17.56 9.23 5.43
N ALA A 121 16.57 9.13 6.32
CA ALA A 121 15.17 9.09 5.92
C ALA A 121 14.60 10.51 5.67
N GLU A 122 15.14 11.52 6.34
CA GLU A 122 14.79 12.93 6.08
C GLU A 122 15.35 13.41 4.73
N GLU A 123 16.56 13.00 4.36
CA GLU A 123 17.13 13.31 3.03
C GLU A 123 16.33 12.69 1.88
N THR A 124 15.79 11.49 2.09
CA THR A 124 14.97 10.81 1.08
C THR A 124 13.60 11.48 0.93
N LEU A 125 13.01 11.96 2.03
CA LEU A 125 11.74 12.69 1.99
C LEU A 125 11.89 14.11 1.39
N ALA A 126 12.98 14.81 1.71
CA ALA A 126 13.23 16.17 1.25
C ALA A 126 13.55 16.28 -0.25
N ARG A 127 13.93 15.17 -0.90
CA ARG A 127 14.13 15.11 -2.36
C ARG A 127 12.87 14.75 -3.14
N ALA A 128 11.79 14.36 -2.46
CA ALA A 128 10.54 13.92 -3.07
C ALA A 128 9.45 15.02 -3.13
N ILE A 129 9.75 16.23 -2.65
CA ILE A 129 8.90 17.45 -2.70
C ILE A 129 9.60 18.49 -3.57
#